data_AF-A0A833ZKV2-F1
#
_entry.id   AF-A0A833ZKV2-F1
#
_cell.length_a   1.000
_cell.length_b   1.000
_cell.length_c   1.000
_cell.angle_alpha   90.00
_cell.angle_beta   90.00
_cell.angle_gamma   90.00
#
_symmetry.space_group_name_H-M   'P 1'
#
loop_
_entity.id
_entity.type
_entity.pdbx_description
1 polymer ?
#
loop_
_entity_poly.entity_id
_entity_poly.type
_entity_poly.pdbx_seq_one_letter_code
_entity_poly.pdbx_strand_id
1 'polypeptide(L)'
;MRERAAVQGQYLTVEQLTLDFEYVINEVIRHDATWGHQFCSFSDYDIVILEVCPETNQVLINIGLLLLAFPSPTEEGQLRPKTYHTSLKVAWDLNTGIFVTVNVGDLTEVKGQTSGSVWSSYRKSCVDMVMKWLVPESSGRYVNRMTNEALHKGCSLKVLADSERYTWIVL
;
A
#
# COMPACT_ATOMS: atom_id res chain seq x y z
N MET A 1 6.52 34.13 4.79
CA MET A 1 5.28 34.87 4.49
C MET A 1 4.35 33.88 3.79
N ARG A 2 3.10 33.67 4.25
CA ARG A 2 2.13 32.85 3.49
C ARG A 2 1.48 33.77 2.47
N GLU A 3 2.05 33.80 1.27
CA GLU A 3 1.58 34.68 0.20
C GLU A 3 0.35 34.07 -0.49
N ARG A 4 -0.71 34.86 -0.65
CA ARG A 4 -1.85 34.50 -1.51
C ARG A 4 -1.49 34.88 -2.95
N ALA A 5 -2.16 34.23 -3.91
CA ALA A 5 -1.88 34.16 -5.37
C ALA A 5 -1.73 35.48 -6.17
N ALA A 6 -1.48 36.62 -5.51
CA ALA A 6 -1.28 37.94 -6.12
C ALA A 6 0.19 38.27 -6.41
N VAL A 7 1.15 37.42 -6.03
CA VAL A 7 2.58 37.67 -6.25
C VAL A 7 2.97 37.26 -7.66
N GLN A 8 3.22 38.25 -8.53
CA GLN A 8 3.88 38.05 -9.81
C GLN A 8 5.39 37.96 -9.56
N GLY A 9 5.92 36.74 -9.47
CA GLY A 9 7.33 36.45 -9.17
C GLY A 9 7.58 34.95 -9.05
N GLN A 10 8.79 34.55 -8.61
CA GLN A 10 9.03 33.15 -8.25
C GLN A 10 8.29 32.82 -6.95
N TYR A 11 7.45 31.79 -7.00
CA TYR A 11 6.71 31.30 -5.84
C TYR A 11 6.86 29.80 -5.69
N LEU A 12 6.62 29.30 -4.49
CA LEU A 12 6.60 27.88 -4.16
C LEU A 12 5.17 27.50 -3.79
N THR A 13 4.70 26.39 -4.37
CA THR A 13 3.38 25.82 -4.06
C THR A 13 3.57 24.51 -3.34
N VAL A 14 2.80 24.31 -2.26
CA VAL A 14 2.71 23.03 -1.55
C VAL A 14 1.28 22.56 -1.66
N GLU A 15 1.09 21.41 -2.29
CA GLU A 15 -0.21 20.78 -2.46
C GLU A 15 -0.26 19.50 -1.62
N GLN A 16 -1.41 19.24 -1.02
CA GLN A 16 -1.64 18.05 -0.22
C GLN A 16 -3.03 17.52 -0.52
N LEU A 17 -3.08 16.33 -1.09
CA LEU A 17 -4.27 15.52 -1.24
C LEU A 17 -4.15 14.33 -0.29
N THR A 18 -5.21 14.03 0.47
CA THR A 18 -5.19 12.99 1.52
C THR A 18 -6.32 12.02 1.30
N LEU A 19 -6.02 10.72 1.45
CA LEU A 19 -6.98 9.62 1.36
C LEU A 19 -7.10 8.98 2.74
N ASP A 20 -8.30 9.00 3.31
CA ASP A 20 -8.59 8.34 4.59
C ASP A 20 -8.86 6.85 4.35
N PHE A 21 -7.99 5.99 4.89
CA PHE A 21 -8.08 4.55 4.67
C PHE A 21 -9.30 3.94 5.36
N GLU A 22 -9.74 4.45 6.51
CA GLU A 22 -10.92 3.90 7.17
C GLU A 22 -12.19 4.20 6.36
N TYR A 23 -12.27 5.39 5.76
CA TYR A 23 -13.32 5.71 4.81
C TYR A 23 -13.29 4.76 3.60
N VAL A 24 -12.14 4.59 2.95
CA VAL A 24 -11.99 3.68 1.81
C VAL A 24 -12.41 2.25 2.16
N ILE A 25 -11.91 1.70 3.28
CA ILE A 25 -12.23 0.34 3.72
C ILE A 25 -13.74 0.18 3.89
N ASN A 26 -14.40 1.12 4.59
CA ASN A 26 -15.83 1.03 4.84
C ASN A 26 -16.67 1.16 3.55
N GLU A 27 -16.29 2.05 2.63
CA GLU A 27 -16.97 2.18 1.33
C GLU A 27 -16.83 0.90 0.48
N VAL A 28 -15.62 0.34 0.36
CA VAL A 28 -15.37 -0.88 -0.40
C VAL A 28 -16.15 -2.06 0.20
N ILE A 29 -16.15 -2.22 1.52
CA ILE A 29 -16.91 -3.29 2.20
C ILE A 29 -18.42 -3.13 1.97
N ARG A 30 -18.92 -1.90 2.01
CA ARG A 30 -20.35 -1.63 1.86
C ARG A 30 -20.85 -1.86 0.44
N HIS A 31 -20.05 -1.49 -0.57
CA HIS A 31 -20.49 -1.43 -1.95
C HIS A 31 -20.02 -2.61 -2.81
N ASP A 32 -18.84 -3.17 -2.55
CA ASP A 32 -18.19 -4.11 -3.46
C ASP A 32 -17.90 -5.49 -2.85
N ALA A 33 -17.81 -5.60 -1.52
CA ALA A 33 -17.53 -6.87 -0.88
C ALA A 33 -18.76 -7.79 -0.86
N THR A 34 -18.66 -8.96 -1.50
CA THR A 34 -19.72 -9.99 -1.50
C THR A 34 -20.06 -10.49 -0.10
N TRP A 35 -19.06 -10.50 0.79
CA TRP A 35 -19.17 -10.84 2.21
C TRP A 35 -19.49 -9.63 3.11
N GLY A 36 -19.80 -8.45 2.55
CA GLY A 36 -20.09 -7.24 3.34
C GLY A 36 -21.24 -7.40 4.33
N HIS A 37 -22.19 -8.30 4.08
CA HIS A 37 -23.27 -8.65 5.00
C HIS A 37 -22.82 -9.46 6.23
N GLN A 38 -21.66 -10.11 6.16
CA GLN A 38 -21.04 -10.85 7.27
C GLN A 38 -20.17 -9.95 8.15
N PHE A 39 -19.74 -8.80 7.62
CA PHE A 39 -18.79 -7.91 8.28
C PHE A 39 -19.35 -7.29 9.56
N CYS A 40 -18.52 -7.25 10.61
CA CYS A 40 -18.84 -6.59 11.88
C CYS A 40 -18.00 -5.31 12.06
N SER A 41 -16.68 -5.47 12.03
CA SER A 41 -15.70 -4.40 12.25
C SER A 41 -14.33 -4.87 11.76
N PHE A 42 -13.42 -3.94 11.44
CA PHE A 42 -12.00 -4.27 11.29
C PHE A 42 -11.21 -3.85 12.53
N SER A 43 -10.13 -4.59 12.81
CA SER A 43 -9.28 -4.36 13.99
C SER A 43 -8.00 -3.61 13.63
N ASP A 44 -7.44 -3.87 12.46
CA ASP A 44 -6.13 -3.36 12.05
C ASP A 44 -5.96 -3.48 10.51
N TYR A 45 -5.09 -2.66 9.92
CA TYR A 45 -4.86 -2.60 8.48
C TYR A 45 -3.41 -2.23 8.10
N ASP A 46 -2.93 -2.76 6.97
CA ASP A 46 -1.58 -2.52 6.44
C ASP A 46 -1.66 -2.17 4.95
N ILE A 47 -1.20 -0.98 4.57
CA ILE A 47 -1.28 -0.46 3.19
C ILE A 47 0.07 -0.61 2.50
N VAL A 48 0.06 -1.17 1.30
CA VAL A 48 1.24 -1.30 0.43
C VAL A 48 0.91 -0.75 -0.95
N ILE A 49 1.74 0.16 -1.46
CA ILE A 49 1.66 0.63 -2.84
C ILE A 49 2.12 -0.50 -3.76
N LEU A 50 1.30 -0.84 -4.75
CA LEU A 50 1.62 -1.85 -5.76
C LEU A 50 2.13 -1.23 -7.05
N GLU A 51 1.59 -0.07 -7.46
CA GLU A 51 1.99 0.63 -8.68
C GLU A 51 1.66 2.13 -8.59
N VAL A 52 2.45 2.97 -9.27
CA VAL A 52 2.19 4.39 -9.47
C VAL A 52 2.35 4.70 -10.95
N CYS A 53 1.26 5.06 -11.65
CA CYS A 53 1.29 5.45 -13.05
C CYS A 53 1.27 6.98 -13.18
N PRO A 54 2.41 7.63 -13.45
CA PRO A 54 2.48 9.09 -13.56
C PRO A 54 1.81 9.63 -14.83
N GLU A 55 1.61 8.82 -15.86
CA GLU A 55 0.95 9.25 -17.09
C GLU A 55 -0.56 9.41 -16.91
N THR A 56 -1.19 8.60 -16.04
CA THR A 56 -2.62 8.67 -15.73
C THR A 56 -2.90 9.26 -14.33
N ASN A 57 -1.86 9.58 -13.57
CA ASN A 57 -1.93 10.02 -12.18
C ASN A 57 -2.72 9.05 -11.28
N GLN A 58 -2.49 7.75 -11.45
CA GLN A 58 -3.14 6.71 -10.65
C GLN A 58 -2.16 6.03 -9.70
N VAL A 59 -2.61 5.79 -8.47
CA VAL A 59 -1.89 5.03 -7.44
C VAL A 59 -2.67 3.77 -7.12
N LEU A 60 -2.09 2.61 -7.42
CA LEU A 60 -2.67 1.32 -7.05
C LEU A 60 -2.14 0.91 -5.67
N ILE A 61 -3.04 0.75 -4.71
CA ILE A 61 -2.73 0.28 -3.36
C ILE A 61 -3.39 -1.06 -3.06
N ASN A 62 -2.74 -1.84 -2.22
CA ASN A 62 -3.31 -3.01 -1.57
C ASN A 62 -3.50 -2.69 -0.08
N ILE A 63 -4.66 -3.03 0.46
CA ILE A 63 -5.03 -2.83 1.85
C ILE A 63 -5.23 -4.21 2.45
N GLY A 64 -4.24 -4.69 3.21
CA GLY A 64 -4.38 -5.87 4.03
C GLY A 64 -5.23 -5.54 5.24
N LEU A 65 -6.23 -6.38 5.53
CA LEU A 65 -7.22 -6.08 6.56
C LEU A 65 -7.33 -7.26 7.54
N LEU A 66 -7.32 -6.97 8.83
CA LEU A 66 -7.74 -7.89 9.89
C LEU A 66 -9.14 -7.47 10.37
N LEU A 67 -10.10 -8.39 10.31
CA LEU A 67 -11.50 -8.06 10.60
C LEU A 67 -12.26 -9.16 11.33
N LEU A 68 -13.37 -8.77 11.95
CA LEU A 68 -14.37 -9.67 12.50
C LEU A 68 -15.54 -9.78 11.54
N ALA A 69 -15.94 -11.01 11.23
CA ALA A 69 -17.13 -11.28 10.43
C ALA A 69 -17.84 -12.53 10.95
N PHE A 70 -19.15 -12.61 10.74
CA PHE A 70 -19.89 -13.85 10.93
C PHE A 70 -19.48 -14.88 9.86
N PRO A 71 -19.37 -16.17 10.21
CA PRO A 71 -19.13 -17.21 9.23
C PRO A 71 -20.31 -17.36 8.26
N SER A 72 -20.07 -18.06 7.15
CA SER A 72 -21.13 -18.36 6.19
C SER A 72 -22.29 -19.12 6.84
N PRO A 73 -23.56 -18.88 6.41
CA PRO A 73 -24.75 -19.51 7.01
C PRO A 73 -24.77 -21.04 6.95
N THR A 74 -23.93 -21.62 6.09
CA THR A 74 -23.77 -23.07 5.89
C THR A 74 -22.84 -23.73 6.90
N GLU A 75 -22.10 -22.99 7.73
CA GLU A 75 -21.28 -23.59 8.80
C GLU A 75 -22.18 -24.05 9.96
N GLU A 76 -22.14 -25.34 10.30
CA GLU A 76 -22.91 -25.90 11.41
C GLU A 76 -22.37 -25.41 12.77
N GLY A 77 -23.24 -24.80 13.59
CA GLY A 77 -22.94 -24.41 14.96
C GLY A 77 -23.48 -23.02 15.35
N GLN A 78 -23.03 -22.52 16.51
CA GLN A 78 -23.33 -21.14 16.93
C GLN A 78 -22.58 -20.15 16.02
N LEU A 79 -23.34 -19.27 15.35
CA LEU A 79 -22.83 -18.15 14.55
C LEU A 79 -22.16 -17.11 15.47
N ARG A 80 -20.89 -17.35 15.83
CA ARG A 80 -20.05 -16.37 16.51
C ARG A 80 -19.13 -15.70 15.49
N PRO A 81 -18.94 -14.37 15.56
CA PRO A 81 -17.95 -13.70 14.74
C PRO A 81 -16.57 -14.31 14.96
N LYS A 82 -15.85 -14.56 13.86
CA LYS A 82 -14.46 -15.04 13.87
C LYS A 82 -13.55 -13.96 13.30
N THR A 83 -12.26 -14.07 13.59
CA THR A 83 -11.24 -13.19 13.02
C THR A 83 -10.81 -13.71 11.65
N TYR A 84 -10.84 -12.82 10.66
CA TYR A 84 -10.46 -13.08 9.28
C TYR A 84 -9.38 -12.10 8.83
N HIS A 85 -8.63 -12.54 7.84
CA HIS A 85 -7.75 -11.71 7.03
C HIS A 85 -8.27 -11.65 5.59
N THR A 86 -8.17 -10.48 4.97
CA THR A 86 -8.43 -10.28 3.55
C THR A 86 -7.55 -9.16 2.98
N SER A 87 -7.65 -8.91 1.68
CA SER A 87 -6.97 -7.80 1.00
C SER A 87 -7.91 -7.09 0.05
N LEU A 88 -7.91 -5.76 0.05
CA LEU A 88 -8.65 -4.90 -0.87
C LEU A 88 -7.67 -4.16 -1.78
N LYS A 89 -7.86 -4.19 -3.09
CA LYS A 89 -7.07 -3.41 -4.04
C LYS A 89 -7.90 -2.25 -4.54
N VAL A 90 -7.31 -1.06 -4.49
CA VAL A 90 -7.97 0.20 -4.82
C VAL A 90 -7.03 1.02 -5.69
N ALA A 91 -7.56 1.62 -6.75
CA ALA A 91 -6.86 2.60 -7.57
C ALA A 91 -7.33 4.01 -7.17
N TRP A 92 -6.39 4.89 -6.84
CA TRP A 92 -6.65 6.27 -6.44
C TRP A 92 -6.19 7.23 -7.53
N ASP A 93 -7.10 8.06 -8.03
CA ASP A 93 -6.83 9.09 -9.04
C ASP A 93 -6.44 10.41 -8.35
N LEU A 94 -5.22 10.87 -8.60
CA LEU A 94 -4.68 12.09 -8.01
C LEU A 94 -5.19 13.38 -8.67
N ASN A 95 -5.77 13.30 -9.88
CA ASN A 95 -6.39 14.45 -10.54
C ASN A 95 -7.76 14.77 -9.92
N THR A 96 -8.56 13.74 -9.66
CA THR A 96 -9.94 13.89 -9.21
C THR A 96 -10.11 13.65 -7.70
N GLY A 97 -9.17 12.96 -7.07
CA GLY A 97 -9.24 12.51 -5.69
C GLY A 97 -10.13 11.29 -5.47
N ILE A 98 -10.77 10.77 -6.52
CA ILE A 98 -11.67 9.61 -6.44
C ILE A 98 -10.84 8.33 -6.37
N PHE A 99 -11.31 7.35 -5.59
CA PHE A 99 -10.78 6.00 -5.60
C PHE A 99 -11.78 5.02 -6.21
N VAL A 100 -11.29 3.94 -6.81
CA VAL A 100 -12.09 2.89 -7.43
C VAL A 100 -11.60 1.53 -6.96
N THR A 101 -12.53 0.65 -6.59
CA THR A 101 -12.24 -0.73 -6.22
C THR A 101 -11.77 -1.52 -7.44
N VAL A 102 -10.58 -2.12 -7.34
CA VAL A 102 -9.99 -2.98 -8.38
C VAL A 102 -10.24 -4.45 -8.08
N ASN A 103 -10.13 -4.85 -6.80
CA ASN A 103 -10.34 -6.23 -6.38
C ASN A 103 -10.67 -6.30 -4.89
N VAL A 104 -11.64 -7.15 -4.53
CA VAL A 104 -11.93 -7.54 -3.15
C VAL A 104 -11.53 -9.00 -2.98
N GLY A 105 -10.68 -9.29 -2.00
CA GLY A 105 -10.30 -10.65 -1.65
C GLY A 105 -11.38 -11.39 -0.85
N ASP A 106 -11.28 -12.71 -0.83
CA ASP A 106 -12.10 -13.56 0.05
C ASP A 106 -11.66 -13.43 1.51
N LEU A 107 -12.52 -13.88 2.43
CA LEU A 107 -12.20 -13.97 3.86
C LEU A 107 -11.42 -15.25 4.16
N THR A 108 -10.24 -15.10 4.77
CA THR A 108 -9.40 -16.22 5.22
C THR A 108 -9.34 -16.25 6.74
N GLU A 109 -9.79 -17.34 7.37
CA GLU A 109 -9.89 -17.42 8.84
C GLU A 109 -8.50 -17.44 9.50
N VAL A 110 -8.30 -16.59 10.51
CA VAL A 110 -7.05 -16.51 11.27
C VAL A 110 -7.09 -17.51 12.43
N LYS A 111 -6.56 -18.71 12.21
CA LYS A 111 -6.58 -19.82 13.19
C LYS A 111 -5.28 -19.90 13.98
N GLY A 112 -5.20 -19.21 15.13
CA GLY A 112 -4.06 -19.30 16.05
C GLY A 112 -2.75 -18.69 15.53
N GLN A 113 -2.79 -18.01 14.39
CA GLN A 113 -1.68 -17.23 13.85
C GLN A 113 -1.47 -15.97 14.69
N THR A 114 -0.22 -15.53 14.82
CA THR A 114 0.09 -14.22 15.43
C THR A 114 -0.20 -13.11 14.42
N SER A 115 -0.53 -11.90 14.89
CA SER A 115 -0.71 -10.74 13.99
C SER A 115 0.53 -10.52 13.10
N GLY A 116 1.73 -10.68 13.66
CA GLY A 116 2.97 -10.58 12.91
C GLY A 116 3.12 -11.60 11.77
N SER A 117 2.64 -12.84 11.93
CA SER A 117 2.71 -13.83 10.86
C SER A 117 1.70 -13.54 9.75
N VAL A 118 0.52 -13.03 10.09
CA VAL A 118 -0.47 -12.55 9.11
C VAL A 118 0.11 -11.42 8.27
N TRP A 119 0.66 -10.38 8.90
CA TRP A 119 1.22 -9.22 8.20
C TRP A 119 2.47 -9.57 7.38
N SER A 120 3.33 -10.46 7.89
CA SER A 120 4.49 -10.96 7.15
C SER A 120 4.07 -11.71 5.87
N SER A 121 3.06 -12.58 5.97
CA SER A 121 2.50 -13.31 4.82
C SER A 121 1.86 -12.36 3.80
N TYR A 122 1.10 -11.38 4.29
CA TYR A 122 0.50 -10.34 3.46
C TYR A 122 1.55 -9.53 2.68
N ARG A 123 2.58 -9.03 3.34
CA ARG A 123 3.66 -8.26 2.69
C ARG A 123 4.45 -9.09 1.70
N LYS A 124 4.69 -10.38 2.02
CA LYS A 124 5.30 -11.31 1.06
C LYS A 124 4.46 -11.45 -0.20
N SER A 125 3.13 -11.55 -0.08
CA SER A 125 2.24 -11.58 -1.25
C SER A 125 2.30 -10.30 -2.09
N CYS A 126 2.51 -9.13 -1.47
CA CYS A 126 2.69 -7.87 -2.17
C CYS A 126 4.03 -7.83 -2.93
N VAL A 127 5.11 -8.28 -2.29
CA VAL A 127 6.43 -8.42 -2.96
C VAL A 127 6.33 -9.39 -4.13
N ASP A 128 5.69 -10.54 -3.94
CA ASP A 128 5.49 -11.54 -5.01
C ASP A 128 4.70 -10.94 -6.18
N MET A 129 3.69 -10.10 -5.91
CA MET A 129 2.92 -9.41 -6.93
C MET A 129 3.77 -8.39 -7.69
N VAL A 130 4.46 -7.48 -6.98
CA VAL A 130 5.33 -6.47 -7.61
C VAL A 130 6.42 -7.13 -8.45
N MET A 131 7.06 -8.18 -7.94
CA MET A 131 8.09 -8.91 -8.67
C MET A 131 7.54 -9.65 -9.89
N LYS A 132 6.33 -10.21 -9.80
CA LYS A 132 5.67 -10.89 -10.92
C LYS A 132 5.37 -9.93 -12.08
N TRP A 133 5.07 -8.67 -11.78
CA TRP A 133 4.68 -7.66 -12.77
C TRP A 133 5.81 -6.65 -13.09
N LEU A 134 7.03 -6.91 -12.63
CA LEU A 134 8.16 -6.00 -12.81
C LEU A 134 8.54 -5.87 -14.30
N VAL A 135 8.49 -4.64 -14.82
CA VAL A 135 8.98 -4.28 -16.16
C VAL A 135 10.19 -3.35 -16.00
N PRO A 136 11.36 -3.65 -16.59
CA PRO A 136 12.52 -2.78 -16.52
C PRO A 136 12.24 -1.38 -17.07
N GLU A 137 12.60 -0.35 -16.31
CA GLU A 137 12.48 1.06 -16.72
C GLU A 137 13.76 1.59 -17.38
N SER A 138 13.65 2.77 -18.01
CA SER A 138 14.82 3.46 -18.56
C SER A 138 15.75 3.98 -17.47
N SER A 139 17.07 3.93 -17.70
CA SER A 139 18.09 4.35 -16.72
C SER A 139 18.01 5.81 -16.26
N GLY A 140 17.26 6.68 -16.94
CA GLY A 140 17.05 8.07 -16.52
C GLY A 140 15.77 8.32 -15.72
N ARG A 141 14.93 7.30 -15.49
CA ARG A 141 13.62 7.44 -14.81
C ARG A 141 13.56 6.79 -13.42
N TYR A 142 14.58 6.03 -13.03
CA TYR A 142 14.63 5.38 -11.73
C TYR A 142 14.69 6.39 -10.58
N VAL A 143 14.14 5.99 -9.43
CA VAL A 143 14.28 6.73 -8.18
C VAL A 143 15.61 6.39 -7.53
N ASN A 144 16.57 7.31 -7.54
CA ASN A 144 17.87 7.09 -6.91
C ASN A 144 17.76 7.06 -5.38
N ARG A 145 18.02 5.90 -4.77
CA ARG A 145 17.97 5.69 -3.32
C ARG A 145 19.38 5.51 -2.74
N MET A 146 19.85 6.51 -2.00
CA MET A 146 21.18 6.50 -1.34
C MET A 146 21.02 6.21 0.16
N THR A 147 21.79 5.24 0.69
CA THR A 147 21.81 4.90 2.12
C THR A 147 23.19 4.33 2.52
N ASN A 148 23.70 4.71 3.70
CA ASN A 148 24.87 4.08 4.32
C ASN A 148 24.60 3.85 5.81
N GLU A 149 24.37 2.60 6.20
CA GLU A 149 23.94 2.27 7.57
C GLU A 149 25.10 1.94 8.51
N ALA A 150 26.30 2.47 8.28
CA ALA A 150 27.50 2.20 9.08
C ALA A 150 27.28 2.32 10.59
N LEU A 151 26.60 3.38 11.02
CA LEU A 151 26.34 3.65 12.45
C LEU A 151 25.17 2.83 13.02
N HIS A 152 24.31 2.25 12.17
CA HIS A 152 23.14 1.49 12.59
C HIS A 152 23.35 -0.02 12.55
N LYS A 153 24.14 -0.51 11.59
CA LYS A 153 24.41 -1.95 11.37
C LYS A 153 25.87 -2.32 11.58
N GLY A 154 26.73 -1.35 11.91
CA GLY A 154 28.15 -1.56 12.20
C GLY A 154 29.05 -1.75 10.97
N CYS A 155 28.49 -1.68 9.75
CA CYS A 155 29.23 -1.91 8.51
C CYS A 155 28.98 -0.79 7.50
N SER A 156 30.04 -0.15 7.02
CA SER A 156 29.96 0.87 5.97
C SER A 156 29.86 0.26 4.57
N LEU A 157 29.35 1.05 3.63
CA LEU A 157 29.51 0.77 2.19
C LEU A 157 30.99 0.70 1.81
N LYS A 158 31.28 -0.06 0.74
CA LYS A 158 32.62 -0.18 0.16
C LYS A 158 32.89 0.82 -0.97
N VAL A 159 31.85 1.18 -1.72
CA VAL A 159 31.95 1.98 -2.94
C VAL A 159 30.75 2.91 -3.07
N LEU A 160 30.98 4.12 -3.56
CA LEU A 160 29.96 4.97 -4.16
C LEU A 160 30.20 4.98 -5.67
N ALA A 161 29.21 4.57 -6.46
CA ALA A 161 29.35 4.41 -7.90
C ALA A 161 28.47 5.40 -8.67
N ASP A 162 29.07 6.09 -9.64
CA ASP A 162 28.38 6.77 -10.73
C ASP A 162 28.44 5.85 -11.96
N SER A 163 27.30 5.21 -12.27
CA SER A 163 27.19 4.25 -13.36
C SER A 163 27.23 4.89 -14.74
N GLU A 164 26.77 6.14 -14.89
CA GLU A 164 26.75 6.81 -16.20
C GLU A 164 28.15 7.24 -16.63
N ARG A 165 28.98 7.63 -15.65
CA ARG A 165 30.37 8.09 -15.89
C ARG A 165 31.42 7.03 -15.58
N TYR A 166 31.00 5.80 -15.27
CA TYR A 166 31.90 4.71 -14.89
C TYR A 166 32.91 5.12 -13.79
N THR A 167 32.48 5.93 -12.82
CA THR A 167 33.35 6.54 -11.81
C THR A 167 33.03 6.01 -10.42
N TRP A 168 34.03 5.50 -9.70
CA TRP A 168 33.88 4.90 -8.38
C TRP A 168 34.69 5.65 -7.32
N ILE A 169 34.09 5.87 -6.15
CA ILE A 169 34.77 6.33 -4.93
C ILE A 169 34.88 5.13 -4.00
N VAL A 170 36.10 4.76 -3.61
CA VAL A 170 36.38 3.68 -2.66
C VAL A 170 36.43 4.25 -1.24
N LEU A 171 35.75 3.60 -0.28
CA LEU A 171 35.58 4.06 1.12
C LEU A 171 36.44 3.28 2.12
#